data_AF-A0A9N8QKT6-F1
#
_entry.id   AF-A0A9N8QKT6-F1
#
_cell.length_a   1.000
_cell.length_b   1.000
_cell.length_c   1.000
_cell.angle_alpha   90.00
_cell.angle_beta   90.00
_cell.angle_gamma   90.00
#
_symmetry.space_group_name_H-M   'P 1'
#
loop_
_entity.id
_entity.type
_entity.pdbx_description
1 polymer ?
#
loop_
_entity_poly.entity_id
_entity_poly.type
_entity_poly.pdbx_seq_one_letter_code
_entity_poly.pdbx_strand_id
1 'polypeptide(L)'
;MKYAEYYENIVSRASTAAERQDPHHLPPNKYLEHTEHGMKFTPNVIGDRVQGEKVSRIKAVRPGQGNAYYIRQILLNRPIRTWADMKRSLDGTVHASYREAAERDGLVSSDDEPIQVMQEAVHMHSAPADLRFLLALMTHEGAAAPALWDTFKQALSRDFLPYNYNFDSAPAVPLQQA
;
A
#
# COMPACT_ATOMS: atom_id res chain seq x y z
N MET A 1 -20.52 18.41 8.33
CA MET A 1 -19.26 17.67 8.54
C MET A 1 -18.57 17.53 7.19
N LYS A 2 -17.28 17.89 7.08
CA LYS A 2 -16.52 17.67 5.85
C LYS A 2 -16.22 16.18 5.68
N TYR A 3 -16.03 15.71 4.45
CA TYR A 3 -15.75 14.30 4.15
C TYR A 3 -14.59 13.75 4.99
N ALA A 4 -13.50 14.50 5.14
CA ALA A 4 -12.37 14.09 5.98
C ALA A 4 -12.75 13.96 7.47
N GLU A 5 -13.50 14.92 8.01
CA GLU A 5 -13.93 14.91 9.42
C GLU A 5 -14.84 13.70 9.73
N TYR A 6 -15.60 13.22 8.74
CA TYR A 6 -16.44 12.02 8.90
C TYR A 6 -15.61 10.77 9.16
N TYR A 7 -14.64 10.44 8.31
CA TYR A 7 -13.83 9.24 8.48
C TYR A 7 -12.84 9.31 9.66
N GLU A 8 -12.55 10.52 10.14
CA GLU A 8 -11.72 10.70 11.33
C GLU A 8 -12.49 10.43 12.63
N ASN A 9 -13.75 10.87 12.72
CA ASN A 9 -14.51 10.88 13.96
C ASN A 9 -15.57 9.76 14.05
N ILE A 10 -15.88 9.10 12.94
CA ILE A 10 -16.94 8.09 12.87
C ILE A 10 -16.34 6.70 12.63
N VAL A 11 -16.87 5.69 13.32
CA VAL A 11 -16.58 4.27 13.07
C VAL A 11 -17.84 3.54 12.62
N SER A 12 -17.68 2.63 11.65
CA SER A 12 -18.74 1.72 11.21
C SER A 12 -18.41 0.29 11.61
N ARG A 13 -19.44 -0.48 12.00
CA ARG A 13 -19.35 -1.93 12.20
C ARG A 13 -20.58 -2.62 11.64
N ALA A 14 -20.46 -3.91 11.35
CA ALA A 14 -21.61 -4.72 10.97
C ALA A 14 -22.69 -4.69 12.07
N SER A 15 -23.96 -4.58 11.65
CA SER A 15 -25.12 -4.72 12.53
C SER A 15 -25.48 -6.18 12.74
N THR A 16 -25.98 -6.50 13.94
CA THR A 16 -26.58 -7.81 14.21
C THR A 16 -28.02 -7.86 13.72
N ALA A 17 -28.62 -9.06 13.64
CA ALA A 17 -30.04 -9.18 13.27
C ALA A 17 -30.98 -8.51 14.29
N ALA A 18 -30.66 -8.58 15.58
CA ALA A 18 -31.44 -7.96 16.65
C ALA A 18 -31.41 -6.43 16.56
N GLU A 19 -30.23 -5.84 16.33
CA GLU A 19 -30.05 -4.38 16.18
C GLU A 19 -30.78 -3.81 14.96
N ARG A 20 -31.00 -4.63 13.92
CA ARG A 20 -31.78 -4.23 12.74
C ARG A 20 -33.28 -4.28 12.96
N GLN A 21 -33.75 -5.17 13.83
CA GLN A 21 -35.17 -5.32 14.16
C GLN A 21 -35.63 -4.26 15.16
N ASP A 22 -34.77 -3.93 16.13
CA ASP A 22 -35.04 -2.88 17.12
C ASP A 22 -33.89 -1.88 17.21
N PRO A 23 -33.86 -0.86 16.31
CA PRO A 23 -32.84 0.18 16.33
C PRO A 23 -32.85 1.05 17.60
N HIS A 24 -33.93 1.04 18.40
CA HIS A 24 -34.01 1.80 19.65
C HIS A 24 -33.19 1.17 20.78
N HIS A 25 -32.78 -0.10 20.62
CA HIS A 25 -31.94 -0.81 21.58
C HIS A 25 -30.43 -0.60 21.35
N LEU A 26 -30.05 0.24 20.38
CA LEU A 26 -28.64 0.55 20.15
C LEU A 26 -28.04 1.29 21.36
N PRO A 27 -26.75 1.05 21.67
CA PRO A 27 -26.05 1.83 22.68
C PRO A 27 -26.13 3.34 22.40
N PRO A 28 -26.08 4.20 23.44
CA PRO A 28 -26.12 5.64 23.25
C PRO A 28 -25.02 6.12 22.29
N ASN A 29 -25.36 7.12 21.45
CA ASN A 29 -24.53 7.66 20.37
C ASN A 29 -24.14 6.64 19.27
N LYS A 30 -24.97 5.61 19.07
CA LYS A 30 -24.87 4.72 17.92
C LYS A 30 -26.18 4.71 17.13
N TYR A 31 -26.06 4.66 15.82
CA TYR A 31 -27.17 4.79 14.88
C TYR A 31 -27.05 3.74 13.78
N LEU A 32 -28.17 3.27 13.27
CA LEU A 32 -28.19 2.39 12.12
C LEU A 32 -28.03 3.24 10.84
N GLU A 33 -27.17 2.79 9.93
CA GLU A 33 -26.94 3.44 8.64
C GLU A 33 -28.25 3.50 7.82
N HIS A 34 -28.59 4.67 7.32
CA HIS A 34 -29.79 4.84 6.51
C HIS A 34 -29.49 4.45 5.05
N THR A 35 -30.32 3.56 4.51
CA THR A 35 -30.23 3.07 3.14
C THR A 35 -31.23 3.81 2.24
N GLU A 36 -30.82 4.21 1.04
CA GLU A 36 -31.75 4.77 0.06
C GLU A 36 -32.83 3.76 -0.35
N HIS A 37 -34.00 4.28 -0.72
CA HIS A 37 -35.15 3.45 -1.09
C HIS A 37 -34.81 2.58 -2.31
N GLY A 38 -34.92 1.25 -2.16
CA GLY A 38 -34.65 0.27 -3.22
C GLY A 38 -33.26 -0.38 -3.18
N MET A 39 -32.34 0.11 -2.33
CA MET A 39 -31.03 -0.51 -2.13
C MET A 39 -31.12 -1.65 -1.11
N LYS A 40 -30.60 -2.84 -1.45
CA LYS A 40 -30.62 -4.04 -0.60
C LYS A 40 -29.24 -4.31 0.01
N PHE A 41 -28.78 -3.40 0.87
CA PHE A 41 -27.60 -3.67 1.70
C PHE A 41 -27.98 -3.88 3.16
N THR A 42 -27.13 -4.61 3.88
CA THR A 42 -27.28 -4.73 5.33
C THR A 42 -26.70 -3.47 5.96
N PRO A 43 -27.50 -2.64 6.66
CA PRO A 43 -27.00 -1.37 7.17
C PRO A 43 -26.02 -1.60 8.31
N ASN A 44 -24.94 -0.82 8.36
CA ASN A 44 -23.98 -0.87 9.47
C ASN A 44 -24.47 -0.08 10.68
N VAL A 45 -23.89 -0.36 11.85
CA VAL A 45 -24.02 0.53 13.02
C VAL A 45 -22.88 1.54 12.98
N ILE A 46 -23.25 2.81 13.01
CA ILE A 46 -22.37 3.98 12.97
C ILE A 46 -22.34 4.63 14.35
N GLY A 47 -21.19 5.06 14.82
CA GLY A 47 -21.09 5.83 16.07
C GLY A 47 -19.81 6.64 16.17
N ASP A 48 -19.77 7.51 17.17
CA ASP A 48 -18.58 8.32 17.45
C ASP A 48 -17.40 7.42 17.85
N ARG A 49 -16.23 7.75 17.35
CA ARG A 49 -14.97 7.08 17.70
C ARG A 49 -14.58 7.47 19.12
N VAL A 50 -14.78 6.55 20.07
CA VAL A 50 -14.40 6.75 21.49
C VAL A 50 -12.92 6.42 21.75
N GLN A 51 -12.36 5.45 21.03
CA GLN A 51 -10.96 5.00 21.15
C GLN A 51 -10.54 4.24 19.87
N GLY A 52 -9.28 4.34 19.44
CA GLY A 52 -8.76 3.51 18.34
C GLY A 52 -7.52 4.08 17.64
N GLU A 53 -6.73 3.19 17.03
CA GLU A 53 -5.64 3.59 16.12
C GLU A 53 -6.21 4.37 14.93
N LYS A 54 -5.64 5.55 14.66
CA LYS A 54 -5.95 6.30 13.44
C LYS A 54 -5.26 5.59 12.29
N VAL A 55 -5.99 4.69 11.63
CA VAL A 55 -5.49 3.98 10.45
C VAL A 55 -5.35 4.98 9.32
N SER A 56 -4.12 5.40 9.05
CA SER A 56 -3.79 6.21 7.87
C SER A 56 -3.16 5.30 6.81
N ARG A 57 -3.49 5.53 5.55
CA ARG A 57 -2.85 4.84 4.42
C ARG A 57 -1.68 5.68 3.94
N ILE A 58 -0.47 5.13 4.02
CA ILE A 58 0.70 5.75 3.40
C ILE A 58 0.76 5.27 1.95
N LYS A 59 0.70 6.22 1.00
CA LYS A 59 0.78 5.90 -0.44
C LYS A 59 2.14 5.29 -0.76
N ALA A 60 2.19 4.41 -1.75
CA ALA A 60 3.46 3.98 -2.33
C ALA A 60 4.18 5.20 -2.95
N VAL A 61 5.50 5.25 -2.77
CA VAL A 61 6.37 6.34 -3.21
C VAL A 61 7.60 5.70 -3.83
N ARG A 62 8.07 6.21 -4.98
CA ARG A 62 9.26 5.70 -5.66
C ARG A 62 10.54 6.41 -5.21
N PRO A 63 11.73 5.80 -5.35
CA PRO A 63 12.99 6.38 -4.88
C PRO A 63 13.31 7.75 -5.47
N GLY A 64 13.02 7.98 -6.77
CA GLY A 64 13.21 9.30 -7.40
C GLY A 64 12.34 10.43 -6.85
N GLN A 65 11.43 10.17 -5.90
CA GLN A 65 10.73 11.22 -5.14
C GLN A 65 11.54 11.69 -3.91
N GLY A 66 12.78 11.20 -3.73
CA GLY A 66 13.75 11.68 -2.75
C GLY A 66 13.27 11.50 -1.32
N ASN A 67 13.29 12.57 -0.52
CA ASN A 67 12.97 12.54 0.91
C ASN A 67 11.62 11.85 1.23
N ALA A 68 10.62 11.98 0.35
CA ALA A 68 9.32 11.34 0.56
C ALA A 68 9.42 9.81 0.64
N TYR A 69 10.32 9.20 -0.13
CA TYR A 69 10.56 7.76 -0.11
C TYR A 69 11.16 7.31 1.23
N TYR A 70 12.23 7.96 1.67
CA TYR A 70 12.91 7.62 2.93
C TYR A 70 12.03 7.85 4.15
N ILE A 71 11.28 8.96 4.20
CA ILE A 71 10.33 9.24 5.27
C ILE A 71 9.26 8.14 5.32
N ARG A 72 8.75 7.70 4.16
CA ARG A 72 7.81 6.59 4.10
C ARG A 72 8.40 5.31 4.67
N GLN A 73 9.62 4.93 4.28
CA GLN A 73 10.27 3.72 4.80
C GLN A 73 10.42 3.79 6.33
N ILE A 74 10.78 4.94 6.88
CA ILE A 74 10.86 5.14 8.33
C ILE A 74 9.48 4.97 8.98
N LEU A 75 8.45 5.63 8.45
CA LEU A 75 7.10 5.61 9.03
C LEU A 75 6.41 4.23 8.96
N LEU A 76 6.76 3.41 7.96
CA LEU A 76 6.26 2.04 7.86
C LEU A 76 6.89 1.09 8.88
N ASN A 77 8.12 1.39 9.32
CA ASN A 77 8.89 0.49 10.19
C ASN A 77 8.93 0.93 11.66
N ARG A 78 8.73 2.22 11.96
CA ARG A 78 8.69 2.70 13.35
C ARG A 78 7.85 3.97 13.56
N PRO A 79 7.30 4.14 14.78
CA PRO A 79 6.55 5.34 15.14
C PRO A 79 7.47 6.55 15.30
N ILE A 80 7.00 7.70 14.81
CA ILE A 80 7.68 9.00 14.91
C ILE A 80 6.76 9.98 15.64
N ARG A 81 7.30 10.74 16.60
CA ARG A 81 6.54 11.73 17.38
C ARG A 81 6.72 13.15 16.85
N THR A 82 7.90 13.48 16.36
CA THR A 82 8.22 14.81 15.83
C THR A 82 8.97 14.73 14.50
N TRP A 83 8.95 15.80 13.71
CA TRP A 83 9.74 15.90 12.48
C TRP A 83 11.25 15.76 12.71
N ALA A 84 11.73 16.16 13.89
CA ALA A 84 13.14 16.02 14.26
C ALA A 84 13.53 14.54 14.47
N ASP A 85 12.60 13.72 14.97
CA ASP A 85 12.86 12.29 15.22
C ASP A 85 13.02 11.49 13.92
N MET A 86 12.53 12.01 12.78
CA MET A 86 12.69 11.34 11.48
C MET A 86 14.14 11.22 11.03
N LYS A 87 15.05 12.08 11.51
CA LYS A 87 16.49 11.98 11.21
C LYS A 87 17.28 11.25 12.31
N ARG A 88 16.60 10.75 13.34
CA ARG A 88 17.24 10.07 14.45
C ARG A 88 17.06 8.56 14.31
N SER A 89 18.12 7.79 14.13
CA SER A 89 18.09 6.33 14.07
C SER A 89 17.68 5.69 15.40
N LEU A 90 17.39 4.40 15.38
CA LEU A 90 16.98 3.63 16.56
C LEU A 90 18.04 3.60 17.68
N ASP A 91 19.33 3.76 17.32
CA ASP A 91 20.44 3.87 18.28
C ASP A 91 20.57 5.28 18.90
N GLY A 92 19.70 6.23 18.51
CA GLY A 92 19.66 7.58 19.04
C GLY A 92 20.54 8.59 18.30
N THR A 93 21.31 8.17 17.29
CA THR A 93 22.17 9.05 16.48
C THR A 93 21.33 9.95 15.56
N VAL A 94 21.73 11.21 15.40
CA VAL A 94 21.05 12.17 14.50
C VAL A 94 21.85 12.33 13.22
N HIS A 95 21.20 12.17 12.08
CA HIS A 95 21.80 12.19 10.74
C HIS A 95 21.49 13.49 9.98
N ALA A 96 22.26 13.78 8.92
CA ALA A 96 22.07 14.98 8.12
C ALA A 96 20.86 14.86 7.19
N SER A 97 20.60 13.65 6.68
CA SER A 97 19.51 13.34 5.76
C SER A 97 18.58 12.23 6.28
N TYR A 98 17.35 12.17 5.75
CA TYR A 98 16.43 11.07 6.03
C TYR A 98 16.93 9.74 5.45
N ARG A 99 17.66 9.82 4.32
CA ARG A 99 18.32 8.68 3.69
C ARG A 99 19.32 8.04 4.64
N GLU A 100 20.25 8.81 5.18
CA GLU A 100 21.24 8.30 6.15
C GLU A 100 20.61 7.65 7.38
N ALA A 101 19.54 8.25 7.91
CA ALA A 101 18.81 7.67 9.04
C ALA A 101 18.16 6.33 8.67
N ALA A 102 17.54 6.24 7.50
CA ALA A 102 16.94 5.02 6.99
C ALA A 102 17.98 3.93 6.66
N GLU A 103 19.13 4.31 6.09
CA GLU A 103 20.27 3.41 5.84
C GLU A 103 20.85 2.89 7.16
N ARG A 104 21.01 3.76 8.16
CA ARG A 104 21.51 3.39 9.49
C ARG A 104 20.61 2.38 10.20
N ASP A 105 19.30 2.53 10.03
CA ASP A 105 18.27 1.62 10.53
C ASP A 105 18.15 0.33 9.67
N GLY A 106 18.86 0.24 8.54
CA GLY A 106 18.82 -0.91 7.62
C GLY A 106 17.52 -1.02 6.81
N LEU A 107 16.77 0.07 6.68
CA LEU A 107 15.48 0.11 5.96
C LEU A 107 15.67 0.23 4.44
N VAL A 108 16.73 0.91 4.04
CA VAL A 108 17.11 1.12 2.63
C VAL A 108 18.61 0.84 2.47
N SER A 109 18.99 0.41 1.28
CA SER A 109 20.37 0.18 0.86
C SER A 109 20.60 0.98 -0.42
N SER A 110 21.81 1.51 -0.61
CA SER A 110 22.12 2.47 -1.69
C SER A 110 21.74 1.99 -3.09
N ASP A 111 21.73 0.67 -3.33
CA ASP A 111 21.60 0.11 -4.68
C ASP A 111 20.35 -0.79 -4.84
N ASP A 112 19.62 -1.05 -3.76
CA ASP A 112 18.50 -2.01 -3.75
C ASP A 112 17.13 -1.35 -3.79
N GLU A 113 17.06 -0.02 -3.73
CA GLU A 113 15.79 0.74 -3.71
C GLU A 113 14.84 0.36 -4.88
N PRO A 114 15.32 0.20 -6.13
CA PRO A 114 14.46 -0.22 -7.25
C PRO A 114 13.88 -1.63 -7.06
N ILE A 115 14.67 -2.54 -6.50
CA ILE A 115 14.23 -3.91 -6.22
C ILE A 115 13.18 -3.91 -5.11
N GLN A 116 13.42 -3.18 -4.02
CA GLN A 116 12.48 -3.05 -2.91
C GLN A 116 11.13 -2.50 -3.38
N VAL A 117 11.14 -1.47 -4.22
CA VAL A 117 9.91 -0.83 -4.74
C VAL A 117 9.16 -1.74 -5.70
N MET A 118 9.86 -2.43 -6.59
CA MET A 118 9.24 -3.42 -7.48
C MET A 118 8.64 -4.59 -6.69
N GLN A 119 9.38 -5.10 -5.71
CA GLN A 119 8.91 -6.18 -4.85
C GLN A 119 7.67 -5.75 -4.06
N GLU A 120 7.67 -4.55 -3.49
CA GLU A 120 6.51 -4.00 -2.79
C GLU A 120 5.28 -3.91 -3.70
N ALA A 121 5.43 -3.37 -4.91
CA ALA A 121 4.32 -3.24 -5.85
C ALA A 121 3.73 -4.60 -6.25
N VAL A 122 4.57 -5.63 -6.41
CA VAL A 122 4.12 -7.02 -6.63
C VAL A 122 3.34 -7.56 -5.43
N HIS A 123 3.83 -7.33 -4.20
CA HIS A 123 3.15 -7.77 -2.97
C HIS A 123 1.81 -7.05 -2.76
N MET A 124 1.71 -5.79 -3.22
CA MET A 124 0.46 -5.02 -3.20
C MET A 124 -0.51 -5.38 -4.32
N HIS A 125 -0.21 -6.44 -5.09
CA HIS A 125 -1.03 -6.92 -6.20
C HIS A 125 -1.35 -5.84 -7.25
N SER A 126 -0.39 -4.95 -7.52
CA SER A 126 -0.52 -3.98 -8.60
C SER A 126 -0.75 -4.67 -9.95
N ALA A 127 -1.51 -4.03 -10.83
CA ALA A 127 -1.78 -4.58 -12.15
C ALA A 127 -0.47 -4.71 -12.95
N PRO A 128 -0.31 -5.74 -13.81
CA PRO A 128 0.91 -5.91 -14.60
C PRO A 128 1.27 -4.70 -15.47
N ALA A 129 0.26 -3.97 -15.98
CA ALA A 129 0.47 -2.71 -16.70
C ALA A 129 1.12 -1.62 -15.82
N ASP A 130 0.67 -1.49 -14.56
CA ASP A 130 1.24 -0.54 -13.59
C ASP A 130 2.66 -0.95 -13.20
N LEU A 131 2.92 -2.26 -13.05
CA LEU A 131 4.27 -2.79 -12.79
C LEU A 131 5.22 -2.47 -13.94
N ARG A 132 4.76 -2.59 -15.19
CA ARG A 132 5.57 -2.22 -16.38
C ARG A 132 5.82 -0.72 -16.46
N PHE A 133 4.85 0.11 -16.09
CA PHE A 133 5.05 1.55 -15.97
C PHE A 133 6.08 1.87 -14.87
N LEU A 134 5.99 1.22 -13.71
CA LEU A 134 6.95 1.36 -12.62
C LEU A 134 8.36 0.94 -13.05
N LEU A 135 8.52 -0.17 -13.77
CA LEU A 135 9.80 -0.59 -14.34
C LEU A 135 10.41 0.49 -15.26
N ALA A 136 9.59 1.12 -16.11
CA ALA A 136 10.04 2.22 -16.97
C ALA A 136 10.51 3.42 -16.15
N LEU A 137 9.79 3.77 -15.08
CA LEU A 137 10.19 4.84 -14.16
C LEU A 137 11.51 4.51 -13.44
N MET A 138 11.70 3.28 -12.96
CA MET A 138 12.94 2.86 -12.29
C MET A 138 14.12 2.90 -13.26
N THR A 139 13.91 2.46 -14.50
CA THR A 139 14.93 2.51 -15.57
C THR A 139 15.31 3.96 -15.89
N HIS A 140 14.32 4.86 -15.96
CA HIS A 140 14.57 6.29 -16.17
C HIS A 140 15.37 6.93 -15.01
N GLU A 141 15.18 6.43 -13.79
CA GLU A 141 15.92 6.86 -12.60
C GLU A 141 17.33 6.21 -12.47
N GLY A 142 17.74 5.40 -13.44
CA GLY A 142 19.08 4.81 -13.50
C GLY A 142 19.18 3.37 -12.99
N ALA A 143 18.06 2.72 -12.68
CA ALA A 143 18.08 1.31 -12.30
C ALA A 143 18.47 0.39 -13.47
N ALA A 144 19.11 -0.74 -13.15
CA ALA A 144 19.48 -1.75 -14.13
C ALA A 144 18.25 -2.51 -14.64
N ALA A 145 17.67 -2.05 -15.76
CA ALA A 145 16.48 -2.64 -16.36
C ALA A 145 16.56 -4.16 -16.59
N PRO A 146 17.68 -4.74 -17.09
CA PRO A 146 17.78 -6.19 -17.28
C PRO A 146 17.63 -6.97 -15.96
N ALA A 147 18.26 -6.49 -14.89
CA ALA A 147 18.19 -7.15 -13.58
C ALA A 147 16.78 -7.11 -12.99
N LEU A 148 16.10 -5.95 -13.10
CA LEU A 148 14.70 -5.82 -12.67
C LEU A 148 13.77 -6.69 -13.50
N TRP A 149 13.97 -6.73 -14.82
CA TRP A 149 13.20 -7.60 -15.70
C TRP A 149 13.37 -9.06 -15.31
N ASP A 150 14.59 -9.56 -15.21
CA ASP A 150 14.84 -10.98 -14.91
C ASP A 150 14.23 -11.41 -13.58
N THR A 151 14.24 -10.51 -12.58
CA THR A 151 13.66 -10.74 -11.26
C THR A 151 12.12 -10.74 -11.29
N PHE A 152 11.50 -9.81 -12.02
CA PHE A 152 10.05 -9.56 -11.92
C PHE A 152 9.25 -9.91 -13.18
N LYS A 153 9.87 -10.49 -14.22
CA LYS A 153 9.23 -10.81 -15.53
C LYS A 153 7.91 -11.55 -15.38
N GLN A 154 7.82 -12.46 -14.40
CA GLN A 154 6.61 -13.24 -14.16
C GLN A 154 5.42 -12.36 -13.77
N ALA A 155 5.62 -11.42 -12.84
CA ALA A 155 4.59 -10.48 -12.43
C ALA A 155 4.28 -9.46 -13.53
N LEU A 156 5.32 -8.98 -14.22
CA LEU A 156 5.22 -7.98 -15.29
C LEU A 156 4.41 -8.43 -16.50
N SER A 157 4.42 -9.72 -16.81
CA SER A 157 3.76 -10.28 -18.00
C SER A 157 2.62 -11.25 -17.69
N ARG A 158 2.11 -11.20 -16.46
CA ARG A 158 0.98 -12.02 -16.01
C ARG A 158 -0.31 -11.81 -16.82
N ASP A 159 -0.51 -10.64 -17.39
CA ASP A 159 -1.69 -10.31 -18.21
C ASP A 159 -1.54 -10.73 -19.68
N PHE A 160 -0.33 -11.05 -20.13
CA PHE A 160 -0.08 -11.58 -21.48
C PHE A 160 -0.17 -13.09 -21.57
N LEU A 161 -0.12 -13.78 -20.42
CA LEU A 161 -0.16 -15.22 -20.36
C LEU A 161 -1.55 -15.72 -19.93
N PRO A 162 -2.05 -16.83 -20.50
CA PRO A 162 -3.18 -17.54 -19.92
C PRO A 162 -2.89 -17.85 -18.45
N TYR A 163 -3.90 -17.80 -17.57
CA TYR A 163 -3.76 -18.05 -16.13
C TYR A 163 -3.03 -19.35 -15.73
N ASN A 164 -2.84 -20.28 -16.68
CA ASN A 164 -2.29 -21.62 -16.49
C ASN A 164 -0.89 -21.79 -17.11
N TYR A 165 -0.25 -20.71 -17.59
CA TYR A 165 1.04 -20.78 -18.28
C TYR A 165 2.20 -20.49 -17.31
N ASN A 166 3.13 -21.43 -17.17
CA ASN A 166 4.38 -21.24 -16.43
C ASN A 166 5.46 -20.65 -17.34
N PHE A 167 6.26 -19.70 -16.85
CA PHE A 167 7.36 -19.08 -17.63
C PHE A 167 8.45 -20.07 -18.05
N ASP A 168 8.67 -21.11 -17.26
CA ASP A 168 9.67 -22.16 -17.55
C ASP A 168 9.13 -23.20 -18.55
N SER A 169 7.85 -23.12 -18.90
CA SER A 169 7.20 -23.96 -19.89
C SER A 169 7.21 -23.27 -21.24
N ALA A 170 8.39 -22.98 -21.79
CA ALA A 170 8.45 -22.55 -23.19
C ALA A 170 7.77 -23.63 -24.06
N PRO A 171 6.81 -23.29 -24.93
CA PRO A 171 6.32 -24.25 -25.90
C PRO A 171 7.49 -24.59 -26.84
N ALA A 172 7.93 -25.85 -26.80
CA ALA A 172 8.96 -26.40 -27.68
C ALA A 172 8.51 -26.50 -29.15
N VAL A 173 7.52 -25.71 -29.58
CA VAL A 173 7.04 -25.72 -30.96
C VAL A 173 7.83 -24.66 -31.73
N PRO A 174 8.70 -25.06 -32.68
CA PRO A 174 9.37 -24.12 -33.54
C PRO A 174 8.32 -23.32 -34.30
N LEU A 175 8.48 -22.00 -34.38
CA LEU A 175 7.78 -21.18 -35.36
C LEU A 175 8.09 -21.76 -36.75
N GLN A 176 7.17 -22.55 -37.30
CA GLN A 176 7.21 -22.90 -38.70
C GLN A 176 6.99 -21.61 -39.47
N GLN A 177 8.06 -21.13 -40.09
CA GLN A 177 8.08 -19.98 -40.99
C GLN A 177 7.09 -20.25 -42.13
N ALA A 178 6.22 -19.28 -42.39
CA ALA A 178 5.41 -19.18 -43.60
C ALA A 178 6.02 -18.09 -44.49
#